data_AF-A0A2U2U4N9-F1
#
_entry.id   AF-A0A2U2U4N9-F1
#
_cell.length_a   1.000
_cell.length_b   1.000
_cell.length_c   1.000
_cell.angle_alpha   90.00
_cell.angle_beta   90.00
_cell.angle_gamma   90.00
#
_symmetry.space_group_name_H-M   'P 1'
#
loop_
_entity.id
_entity.type
_entity.pdbx_description
1 polymer ?
#
loop_
_entity_poly.entity_id
_entity_poly.type
_entity_poly.pdbx_seq_one_letter_code
_entity_poly.pdbx_strand_id
1 'polypeptide(L)'
;KLRQMHDVWREELLRAAGLVSRQTSIYVSREALADFREKQARTRDFLKAHDVENEDGERISLEDIYYASTSNPHNRRNEMMACVKGMELIAQERGDVAFFVTVTAPSRFHSVTDAGTLNPKYKGTTVKDASDYLVYNFFASARKLIKKEKRGWYGIRTVEPHHDGTPHWHILVFTSPENEARITEIMCNAAIREDRAELGDDITPRFKCEKIDPEKGTPTSYIATYIGKGIDAAAFGDTDPKTGKPPVDHESGKPMADTV
;
A
#
# COMPACT_ATOMS: atom_id res chain seq x y z
N LYS A 1 19.38 -7.98 -15.75
CA LYS A 1 18.89 -6.73 -16.37
C LYS A 1 17.85 -6.99 -17.48
N LEU A 2 18.14 -7.81 -18.50
CA LEU A 2 17.17 -8.09 -19.58
C LEU A 2 15.90 -8.83 -19.12
N ARG A 3 16.02 -9.88 -18.30
CA ARG A 3 14.85 -10.61 -17.74
C ARG A 3 13.90 -9.68 -16.98
N GLN A 4 14.44 -8.86 -16.07
CA GLN A 4 13.63 -7.87 -15.34
C GLN A 4 12.88 -6.92 -16.29
N MET A 5 13.53 -6.44 -17.34
CA MET A 5 12.92 -5.54 -18.31
C MET A 5 11.81 -6.25 -19.10
N HIS A 6 12.04 -7.51 -19.50
CA HIS A 6 11.02 -8.36 -20.10
C HIS A 6 9.80 -8.52 -19.18
N ASP A 7 10.01 -8.86 -17.91
CA ASP A 7 8.92 -9.13 -16.97
C ASP A 7 8.06 -7.87 -16.72
N VAL A 8 8.72 -6.71 -16.60
CA VAL A 8 8.03 -5.41 -16.50
C VAL A 8 7.22 -5.14 -17.76
N TRP A 9 7.81 -5.20 -18.95
CA TRP A 9 7.07 -4.91 -20.19
C TRP A 9 5.93 -5.88 -20.45
N ARG A 10 6.12 -7.16 -20.14
CA ARG A 10 5.03 -8.15 -20.20
C ARG A 10 3.87 -7.72 -19.31
N GLU A 11 4.13 -7.39 -18.06
CA GLU A 11 3.09 -6.95 -17.12
C GLU A 11 2.38 -5.68 -17.60
N GLU A 12 3.14 -4.69 -18.06
CA GLU A 12 2.60 -3.42 -18.56
C GLU A 12 1.71 -3.61 -19.80
N LEU A 13 2.08 -4.53 -20.71
CA LEU A 13 1.26 -4.88 -21.87
C LEU A 13 -0.02 -5.62 -21.47
N LEU A 14 0.06 -6.56 -20.52
CA LEU A 14 -1.10 -7.29 -20.01
C LEU A 14 -2.07 -6.35 -19.29
N ARG A 15 -1.55 -5.39 -18.49
CA ARG A 15 -2.36 -4.34 -17.87
C ARG A 15 -3.04 -3.47 -18.92
N ALA A 16 -2.30 -3.02 -19.95
CA ALA A 16 -2.86 -2.22 -21.04
C ALA A 16 -3.92 -2.97 -21.86
N ALA A 17 -3.82 -4.30 -21.97
CA ALA A 17 -4.79 -5.15 -22.64
C ALA A 17 -6.02 -5.50 -21.76
N GLY A 18 -6.08 -5.00 -20.52
CA GLY A 18 -7.18 -5.26 -19.58
C GLY A 18 -7.15 -6.64 -18.93
N LEU A 19 -6.03 -7.36 -19.05
CA LEU A 19 -5.83 -8.68 -18.45
C LEU A 19 -5.43 -8.61 -16.97
N VAL A 20 -5.10 -7.41 -16.49
CA VAL A 20 -5.04 -7.06 -15.07
C VAL A 20 -6.28 -6.24 -14.74
N SER A 21 -7.25 -6.89 -14.09
CA SER A 21 -8.57 -6.33 -13.78
C SER A 21 -9.27 -7.20 -12.74
N ARG A 22 -10.33 -6.67 -12.13
CA ARG A 22 -11.16 -7.41 -11.17
C ARG A 22 -11.77 -8.68 -11.78
N GLN A 23 -12.06 -8.66 -13.08
CA GLN A 23 -12.73 -9.71 -13.84
C GLN A 23 -11.78 -10.81 -14.33
N THR A 24 -10.50 -10.48 -14.56
CA THR A 24 -9.52 -11.42 -15.15
C THR A 24 -8.49 -11.89 -14.14
N SER A 25 -7.70 -10.97 -13.61
CA SER A 25 -6.63 -11.20 -12.65
C SER A 25 -6.36 -9.88 -11.92
N ILE A 26 -6.69 -9.82 -10.64
CA ILE A 26 -6.57 -8.57 -9.90
C ILE A 26 -5.12 -8.31 -9.50
N TYR A 27 -4.72 -7.03 -9.48
CA TYR A 27 -3.42 -6.51 -9.05
C TYR A 27 -2.25 -6.82 -9.98
N VAL A 28 -2.20 -8.04 -10.49
CA VAL A 28 -1.11 -8.54 -11.32
C VAL A 28 -1.61 -9.61 -12.27
N SER A 29 -0.95 -9.80 -13.41
CA SER A 29 -1.25 -10.87 -14.35
C SER A 29 -1.09 -12.27 -13.73
N ARG A 30 -1.81 -13.26 -14.29
CA ARG A 30 -1.72 -14.66 -13.83
C ARG A 30 -0.32 -15.22 -14.02
N GLU A 31 0.34 -14.80 -15.08
CA GLU A 31 1.70 -15.17 -15.46
C GLU A 31 2.71 -14.68 -14.41
N ALA A 32 2.65 -13.39 -14.06
CA ALA A 32 3.53 -12.84 -13.03
C ALA A 32 3.26 -13.45 -11.64
N LEU A 33 2.01 -13.75 -11.31
CA LEU A 33 1.66 -14.45 -10.07
C LEU A 33 2.24 -15.87 -10.04
N ALA A 34 2.17 -16.61 -11.15
CA ALA A 34 2.75 -17.94 -11.28
C ALA A 34 4.28 -17.90 -11.11
N ASP A 35 4.96 -16.97 -11.81
CA ASP A 35 6.41 -16.76 -11.70
C ASP A 35 6.83 -16.42 -10.27
N PHE A 36 6.04 -15.59 -9.58
CA PHE A 36 6.28 -15.21 -8.19
C PHE A 36 6.19 -16.42 -7.24
N ARG A 37 5.15 -17.26 -7.40
CA ARG A 37 4.96 -18.48 -6.60
C ARG A 37 6.08 -19.49 -6.83
N GLU A 38 6.49 -19.69 -8.07
CA GLU A 38 7.62 -20.56 -8.41
C GLU A 38 8.93 -20.02 -7.80
N LYS A 39 9.15 -18.70 -7.84
CA LYS A 39 10.30 -18.07 -7.19
C LYS A 39 10.28 -18.29 -5.68
N GLN A 40 9.13 -18.13 -5.01
CA GLN A 40 9.02 -18.41 -3.58
C GLN A 40 9.32 -19.88 -3.25
N ALA A 41 8.82 -20.83 -4.04
CA ALA A 41 9.12 -22.25 -3.86
C ALA A 41 10.63 -22.52 -3.96
N ARG A 42 11.28 -22.03 -5.02
CA ARG A 42 12.74 -22.16 -5.19
C ARG A 42 13.54 -21.54 -4.05
N THR A 43 13.14 -20.36 -3.57
CA THR A 43 13.79 -19.73 -2.42
C THR A 43 13.66 -20.60 -1.17
N ARG A 44 12.48 -21.16 -0.92
CA ARG A 44 12.24 -22.04 0.24
C ARG A 44 13.11 -23.30 0.16
N ASP A 45 13.18 -23.93 -1.01
CA ASP A 45 14.02 -25.11 -1.22
C ASP A 45 15.50 -24.79 -1.02
N PHE A 46 15.94 -23.62 -1.48
CA PHE A 46 17.29 -23.12 -1.24
C PHE A 46 17.56 -22.94 0.26
N LEU A 47 16.69 -22.25 0.99
CA LEU A 47 16.87 -22.01 2.43
C LEU A 47 16.95 -23.31 3.23
N LYS A 48 16.14 -24.32 2.88
CA LYS A 48 16.13 -25.64 3.52
C LYS A 48 17.38 -26.47 3.27
N ALA A 49 18.00 -26.27 2.11
CA ALA A 49 19.14 -27.08 1.68
C ALA A 49 20.51 -26.52 2.14
N HIS A 50 20.54 -25.38 2.83
CA HIS A 50 21.77 -24.69 3.18
C HIS A 50 21.85 -24.33 4.67
N ASP A 51 23.07 -24.41 5.20
CA ASP A 51 23.44 -23.95 6.54
C ASP A 51 24.44 -22.79 6.43
N VAL A 52 24.51 -21.97 7.48
CA VAL A 52 25.57 -20.98 7.69
C VAL A 52 26.55 -21.55 8.70
N GLU A 53 27.85 -21.51 8.38
CA GLU A 53 28.94 -21.98 9.24
C GLU A 53 29.82 -20.79 9.68
N ASN A 54 30.16 -20.71 10.96
CA ASN A 54 31.10 -19.69 11.48
C ASN A 54 32.56 -20.19 11.47
N GLU A 55 33.50 -19.32 11.88
CA GLU A 55 34.94 -19.64 11.87
C GLU A 55 35.32 -20.79 12.84
N ASP A 56 34.48 -21.07 13.84
CA ASP A 56 34.66 -22.14 14.83
C ASP A 56 34.02 -23.47 14.38
N GLY A 57 33.37 -23.50 13.21
CA GLY A 57 32.72 -24.69 12.64
C GLY A 57 31.30 -24.96 13.15
N GLU A 58 30.70 -24.02 13.89
CA GLU A 58 29.29 -24.12 14.31
C GLU A 58 28.37 -23.84 13.13
N ARG A 59 27.35 -24.70 12.95
CA ARG A 59 26.38 -24.61 11.86
C ARG A 59 25.00 -24.26 12.37
N ILE A 60 24.33 -23.34 11.67
CA ILE A 60 22.95 -22.93 11.93
C ILE A 60 22.19 -23.01 10.61
N SER A 61 20.96 -23.53 10.65
CA SER A 61 20.10 -23.58 9.47
C SER A 61 19.84 -22.18 8.90
N LEU A 62 20.03 -22.02 7.59
CA LEU A 62 19.72 -20.77 6.92
C LEU A 62 18.21 -20.47 6.95
N GLU A 63 17.37 -21.50 6.96
CA GLU A 63 15.92 -21.38 7.11
C GLU A 63 15.55 -20.75 8.46
N ASP A 64 16.15 -21.23 9.56
CA ASP A 64 15.91 -20.71 10.90
C ASP A 64 16.32 -19.24 11.02
N ILE A 65 17.50 -18.88 10.49
CA ILE A 65 17.99 -17.49 10.47
C ILE A 65 17.02 -16.60 9.67
N TYR A 66 16.59 -17.07 8.50
CA TYR A 66 15.68 -16.33 7.65
C TYR A 66 14.37 -16.01 8.38
N TYR A 67 13.75 -17.03 8.99
CA TYR A 67 12.45 -16.87 9.65
C TYR A 67 12.51 -16.20 11.04
N ALA A 68 13.68 -16.15 11.67
CA ALA A 68 13.92 -15.36 12.89
C ALA A 68 14.04 -13.85 12.61
N SER A 69 14.35 -13.47 11.36
CA SER A 69 14.56 -12.07 10.95
C SER A 69 13.28 -11.37 10.47
N THR A 70 13.40 -10.12 10.01
CA THR A 70 12.36 -9.35 9.32
C THR A 70 12.09 -9.83 7.90
N SER A 71 12.85 -10.81 7.42
CA SER A 71 12.53 -11.54 6.18
C SER A 71 11.27 -12.38 6.34
N ASN A 72 10.91 -12.75 7.57
CA ASN A 72 9.61 -13.30 7.91
C ASN A 72 8.54 -12.19 7.86
N PRO A 73 7.53 -12.29 6.96
CA PRO A 73 6.46 -11.30 6.85
C PRO A 73 5.73 -11.05 8.17
N HIS A 74 5.57 -12.08 9.00
CA HIS A 74 4.95 -11.96 10.32
C HIS A 74 5.74 -11.03 11.25
N ASN A 75 7.06 -11.21 11.32
CA ASN A 75 7.93 -10.38 12.15
C ASN A 75 7.98 -8.94 11.65
N ARG A 76 8.07 -8.77 10.32
CA ARG A 76 8.04 -7.45 9.68
C ARG A 76 6.74 -6.70 9.97
N ARG A 77 5.59 -7.39 9.92
CA ARG A 77 4.31 -6.82 10.31
C ARG A 77 4.33 -6.38 11.77
N ASN A 78 4.78 -7.24 12.68
CA ASN A 78 4.84 -6.92 14.11
C ASN A 78 5.72 -5.71 14.40
N GLU A 79 6.86 -5.58 13.72
CA GLU A 79 7.75 -4.41 13.83
C GLU A 79 7.06 -3.14 13.33
N MET A 80 6.40 -3.18 12.17
CA MET A 80 5.65 -2.04 11.64
C MET A 80 4.49 -1.64 12.56
N MET A 81 3.77 -2.62 13.12
CA MET A 81 2.70 -2.37 14.11
C MET A 81 3.24 -1.75 15.39
N ALA A 82 4.38 -2.23 15.90
CA ALA A 82 5.04 -1.66 17.08
C ALA A 82 5.49 -0.21 16.81
N CYS A 83 6.02 0.07 15.62
CA CYS A 83 6.42 1.42 15.21
C CYS A 83 5.22 2.38 15.19
N VAL A 84 4.11 1.97 14.55
CA VAL A 84 2.89 2.77 14.52
C VAL A 84 2.31 2.98 15.91
N LYS A 85 2.32 1.94 16.75
CA LYS A 85 1.85 2.08 18.14
C LYS A 85 2.71 3.06 18.93
N GLY A 86 4.03 3.07 18.71
CA GLY A 86 4.93 4.07 19.28
C GLY A 86 4.57 5.49 18.84
N MET A 87 4.28 5.70 17.55
CA MET A 87 3.82 7.01 17.05
C MET A 87 2.50 7.43 17.69
N GLU A 88 1.56 6.50 17.86
CA GLU A 88 0.28 6.76 18.51
C GLU A 88 0.46 7.18 19.98
N LEU A 89 1.33 6.49 20.74
CA LEU A 89 1.60 6.84 22.13
C LEU A 89 2.25 8.24 22.25
N ILE A 90 3.18 8.58 21.35
CA ILE A 90 3.76 9.91 21.28
C ILE A 90 2.69 10.96 20.96
N ALA A 91 1.77 10.66 20.03
CA ALA A 91 0.68 11.55 19.68
C ALA A 91 -0.23 11.81 20.88
N GLN A 92 -0.57 10.76 21.63
CA GLN A 92 -1.37 10.86 22.86
C GLN A 92 -0.68 11.73 23.92
N GLU A 93 0.63 11.53 24.15
CA GLU A 93 1.40 12.33 25.11
C GLU A 93 1.46 13.82 24.72
N ARG A 94 1.53 14.11 23.41
CA ARG A 94 1.61 15.48 22.89
C ARG A 94 0.25 16.15 22.70
N GLY A 95 -0.85 15.41 22.78
CA GLY A 95 -2.17 15.90 22.39
C GLY A 95 -2.32 16.13 20.88
N ASP A 96 -1.51 15.44 20.07
CA ASP A 96 -1.62 15.46 18.61
C ASP A 96 -2.89 14.73 18.15
N VAL A 97 -3.45 15.17 17.03
CA VAL A 97 -4.58 14.54 16.35
C VAL A 97 -4.10 13.62 15.24
N ALA A 98 -4.92 12.63 14.90
CA ALA A 98 -4.64 11.68 13.82
C ALA A 98 -5.73 11.75 12.74
N PHE A 99 -5.31 11.69 11.47
CA PHE A 99 -6.22 11.54 10.34
C PHE A 99 -5.63 10.63 9.27
N PHE A 100 -6.51 10.03 8.49
CA PHE A 100 -6.21 9.03 7.49
C PHE A 100 -6.47 9.58 6.09
N VAL A 101 -5.45 9.57 5.25
CA VAL A 101 -5.49 10.11 3.89
C VAL A 101 -5.39 8.97 2.89
N THR A 102 -6.32 8.92 1.95
CA THR A 102 -6.24 8.07 0.76
C THR A 102 -6.01 8.96 -0.46
N VAL A 103 -4.98 8.63 -1.26
CA VAL A 103 -4.67 9.33 -2.51
C VAL A 103 -4.53 8.36 -3.66
N THR A 104 -5.32 8.61 -4.70
CA THR A 104 -5.34 7.82 -5.95
C THR A 104 -4.71 8.63 -7.08
N ALA A 105 -4.15 7.97 -8.09
CA ALA A 105 -3.62 8.65 -9.27
C ALA A 105 -4.75 9.05 -10.26
N PRO A 106 -4.56 10.08 -11.10
CA PRO A 106 -5.51 10.46 -12.16
C PRO A 106 -5.95 9.31 -13.05
N SER A 107 -7.14 9.43 -13.66
CA SER A 107 -7.72 8.36 -14.50
C SER A 107 -6.80 7.94 -15.65
N ARG A 108 -5.96 8.84 -16.18
CA ARG A 108 -4.97 8.49 -17.22
C ARG A 108 -3.95 7.43 -16.82
N PHE A 109 -3.81 7.13 -15.52
CA PHE A 109 -2.95 6.08 -15.00
C PHE A 109 -3.59 4.69 -14.97
N HIS A 110 -4.92 4.62 -14.98
CA HIS A 110 -5.66 3.38 -14.81
C HIS A 110 -6.05 2.79 -16.15
N SER A 111 -5.70 1.54 -16.41
CA SER A 111 -5.89 0.90 -17.73
C SER A 111 -7.32 0.40 -17.95
N VAL A 112 -8.02 0.06 -16.88
CA VAL A 112 -9.40 -0.42 -16.90
C VAL A 112 -10.25 0.35 -15.89
N THR A 113 -11.56 0.36 -16.12
CA THR A 113 -12.55 0.84 -15.16
C THR A 113 -12.89 -0.25 -14.14
N ASP A 114 -13.59 0.09 -13.06
CA ASP A 114 -14.11 -0.87 -12.07
C ASP A 114 -14.94 -2.00 -12.71
N ALA A 115 -15.62 -1.69 -13.82
CA ALA A 115 -16.41 -2.64 -14.60
C ALA A 115 -15.56 -3.62 -15.43
N GLY A 116 -14.24 -3.45 -15.47
CA GLY A 116 -13.30 -4.30 -16.21
C GLY A 116 -13.12 -3.94 -17.68
N THR A 117 -13.78 -2.87 -18.14
CA THR A 117 -13.62 -2.39 -19.51
C THR A 117 -12.40 -1.49 -19.62
N LEU A 118 -11.78 -1.45 -20.80
CA LEU A 118 -10.65 -0.55 -21.06
C LEU A 118 -11.05 0.91 -20.81
N ASN A 119 -10.21 1.63 -20.08
CA ASN A 119 -10.42 3.02 -19.78
C ASN A 119 -9.98 3.91 -20.97
N PRO A 120 -10.89 4.65 -21.63
CA PRO A 120 -10.54 5.50 -22.77
C PRO A 120 -9.63 6.69 -22.39
N LYS A 121 -9.54 7.03 -21.10
CA LYS A 121 -8.65 8.08 -20.59
C LYS A 121 -7.22 7.59 -20.38
N TYR A 122 -7.00 6.27 -20.31
CA TYR A 122 -5.68 5.68 -20.10
C TYR A 122 -4.67 6.17 -21.15
N LYS A 123 -3.47 6.57 -20.72
CA LYS A 123 -2.42 7.11 -21.60
C LYS A 123 -1.19 6.21 -21.71
N GLY A 124 -1.34 4.91 -21.46
CA GLY A 124 -0.22 3.96 -21.58
C GLY A 124 0.87 4.15 -20.53
N THR A 125 0.56 4.85 -19.42
CA THR A 125 1.48 5.07 -18.31
C THR A 125 1.68 3.78 -17.52
N THR A 126 2.90 3.56 -17.03
CA THR A 126 3.28 2.38 -16.26
C THR A 126 2.88 2.44 -14.77
N VAL A 127 2.93 1.31 -14.05
CA VAL A 127 2.82 1.32 -12.56
C VAL A 127 3.90 2.22 -11.97
N LYS A 128 5.10 2.22 -12.58
CA LYS A 128 6.22 3.06 -12.17
C LYS A 128 5.90 4.55 -12.35
N ASP A 129 5.28 4.93 -13.45
CA ASP A 129 4.87 6.31 -13.70
C ASP A 129 3.82 6.78 -12.69
N ALA A 130 2.85 5.92 -12.35
CA ALA A 130 1.85 6.21 -11.31
C ALA A 130 2.50 6.36 -9.93
N SER A 131 3.45 5.49 -9.58
CA SER A 131 4.24 5.62 -8.35
C SER A 131 5.04 6.93 -8.33
N ASP A 132 5.67 7.30 -9.43
CA ASP A 132 6.44 8.54 -9.53
C ASP A 132 5.55 9.77 -9.40
N TYR A 133 4.35 9.76 -9.96
CA TYR A 133 3.35 10.80 -9.75
C TYR A 133 3.02 10.98 -8.26
N LEU A 134 2.74 9.90 -7.53
CA LEU A 134 2.43 9.99 -6.11
C LEU A 134 3.61 10.52 -5.29
N VAL A 135 4.84 10.14 -5.64
CA VAL A 135 6.07 10.61 -4.97
C VAL A 135 6.36 12.07 -5.27
N TYR A 136 6.47 12.44 -6.53
CA TYR A 136 7.03 13.71 -6.95
C TYR A 136 5.98 14.80 -7.11
N ASN A 137 4.78 14.45 -7.57
CA ASN A 137 3.76 15.42 -7.92
C ASN A 137 2.84 15.68 -6.73
N PHE A 138 2.38 14.63 -6.05
CA PHE A 138 1.59 14.76 -4.83
C PHE A 138 2.48 15.03 -3.60
N PHE A 139 3.27 14.03 -3.17
CA PHE A 139 3.86 14.06 -1.84
C PHE A 139 5.00 15.05 -1.68
N ALA A 140 5.90 15.15 -2.67
CA ALA A 140 6.97 16.15 -2.62
C ALA A 140 6.40 17.58 -2.65
N SER A 141 5.34 17.84 -3.42
CA SER A 141 4.66 19.15 -3.44
C SER A 141 4.04 19.48 -2.08
N ALA A 142 3.26 18.55 -1.51
CA ALA A 142 2.63 18.73 -0.21
C ALA A 142 3.68 18.96 0.90
N ARG A 143 4.68 18.08 0.99
CA ARG A 143 5.77 18.20 1.98
C ARG A 143 6.55 19.50 1.87
N LYS A 144 6.83 19.96 0.65
CA LYS A 144 7.54 21.22 0.42
C LYS A 144 6.77 22.40 0.99
N LEU A 145 5.45 22.46 0.77
CA LEU A 145 4.61 23.54 1.27
C LEU A 145 4.42 23.46 2.79
N ILE A 146 4.15 22.27 3.35
CA ILE A 146 4.05 22.04 4.80
C ILE A 146 5.35 22.50 5.51
N LYS A 147 6.51 22.14 4.96
CA LYS A 147 7.82 22.57 5.49
C LYS A 147 8.01 24.08 5.38
N LYS A 148 7.62 24.71 4.27
CA LYS A 148 7.70 26.17 4.09
C LYS A 148 6.86 26.91 5.13
N GLU A 149 5.69 26.36 5.47
CA GLU A 149 4.80 26.88 6.51
C GLU A 149 5.21 26.49 7.93
N LYS A 150 6.33 25.77 8.11
CA LYS A 150 6.87 25.33 9.41
C LYS A 150 5.87 24.52 10.25
N ARG A 151 5.04 23.70 9.60
CA ARG A 151 4.05 22.85 10.28
C ARG A 151 4.62 21.46 10.54
N GLY A 152 4.58 21.05 11.80
CA GLY A 152 5.08 19.73 12.23
C GLY A 152 4.06 18.64 11.95
N TRP A 153 4.50 17.52 11.39
CA TRP A 153 3.68 16.34 11.19
C TRP A 153 4.57 15.11 11.06
N TYR A 154 4.00 13.94 11.32
CA TYR A 154 4.66 12.64 11.22
C TYR A 154 3.64 11.56 10.94
N GLY A 155 4.09 10.34 10.67
CA GLY A 155 3.20 9.22 10.40
C GLY A 155 3.81 8.17 9.48
N ILE A 156 2.95 7.33 8.92
CA ILE A 156 3.33 6.20 8.07
C ILE A 156 2.49 6.18 6.80
N ARG A 157 3.05 5.64 5.73
CA ARG A 157 2.36 5.40 4.48
C ARG A 157 2.43 3.92 4.11
N THR A 158 1.31 3.36 3.67
CA THR A 158 1.24 2.10 2.93
C THR A 158 0.89 2.35 1.46
N VAL A 159 1.25 1.40 0.61
CA VAL A 159 0.92 1.40 -0.82
C VAL A 159 0.09 0.16 -1.08
N GLU A 160 -1.01 0.34 -1.80
CA GLU A 160 -1.90 -0.74 -2.20
C GLU A 160 -2.16 -0.60 -3.70
N PRO A 161 -2.23 -1.68 -4.48
CA PRO A 161 -2.69 -1.63 -5.86
C PRO A 161 -4.22 -1.53 -5.93
N HIS A 162 -4.73 -0.71 -6.84
CA HIS A 162 -6.11 -0.81 -7.32
C HIS A 162 -6.30 -2.09 -8.13
N HIS A 163 -7.53 -2.42 -8.47
CA HIS A 163 -7.87 -3.64 -9.21
C HIS A 163 -7.13 -3.85 -10.54
N ASP A 164 -6.61 -2.79 -11.16
CA ASP A 164 -5.81 -2.84 -12.38
C ASP A 164 -4.30 -2.87 -12.13
N GLY A 165 -3.84 -2.80 -10.88
CA GLY A 165 -2.44 -2.76 -10.48
C GLY A 165 -1.88 -1.34 -10.28
N THR A 166 -2.66 -0.30 -10.57
CA THR A 166 -2.24 1.10 -10.36
C THR A 166 -2.11 1.38 -8.85
N PRO A 167 -0.98 1.91 -8.35
CA PRO A 167 -0.80 2.13 -6.93
C PRO A 167 -1.67 3.30 -6.44
N HIS A 168 -2.21 3.15 -5.25
CA HIS A 168 -2.75 4.23 -4.41
C HIS A 168 -2.12 4.19 -3.02
N TRP A 169 -2.17 5.32 -2.34
CA TRP A 169 -1.52 5.50 -1.04
C TRP A 169 -2.56 5.67 0.06
N HIS A 170 -2.27 5.02 1.18
CA HIS A 170 -2.91 5.29 2.45
C HIS A 170 -1.88 5.86 3.41
N ILE A 171 -2.20 6.98 4.06
CA ILE A 171 -1.28 7.70 4.92
C ILE A 171 -1.97 7.96 6.25
N LEU A 172 -1.41 7.41 7.31
CA LEU A 172 -1.75 7.80 8.67
C LEU A 172 -0.90 9.01 9.03
N VAL A 173 -1.54 10.13 9.36
CA VAL A 173 -0.88 11.39 9.69
C VAL A 173 -1.20 11.80 11.12
N PHE A 174 -0.17 12.20 11.86
CA PHE A 174 -0.24 12.82 13.17
C PHE A 174 0.29 14.25 13.10
N THR A 175 -0.39 15.17 13.77
CA THR A 175 0.00 16.59 13.86
C THR A 175 -0.72 17.26 15.02
N SER A 176 -0.28 18.45 15.42
CA SER A 176 -0.99 19.21 16.44
C SER A 176 -2.36 19.70 15.94
N PRO A 177 -3.38 19.87 16.81
CA PRO A 177 -4.74 20.22 16.40
C PRO A 177 -4.82 21.47 15.50
N GLU A 178 -4.00 22.48 15.77
CA GLU A 178 -3.94 23.74 15.01
C GLU A 178 -3.37 23.60 13.58
N ASN A 179 -2.68 22.49 13.30
CA ASN A 179 -2.10 22.19 12.00
C ASN A 179 -3.02 21.34 11.11
N GLU A 180 -3.94 20.56 11.70
CA GLU A 180 -4.78 19.57 11.03
C GLU A 180 -5.44 20.13 9.75
N ALA A 181 -6.26 21.16 9.91
CA ALA A 181 -7.04 21.72 8.81
C ALA A 181 -6.16 22.17 7.64
N ARG A 182 -5.03 22.84 7.96
CA ARG A 182 -4.13 23.38 6.93
C ARG A 182 -3.31 22.28 6.25
N ILE A 183 -2.86 21.26 6.99
CA ILE A 183 -2.13 20.14 6.39
C ILE A 183 -3.04 19.34 5.47
N THR A 184 -4.27 19.04 5.90
CA THR A 184 -5.28 18.37 5.09
C THR A 184 -5.59 19.14 3.81
N GLU A 185 -5.75 20.47 3.90
CA GLU A 185 -5.96 21.34 2.75
C GLU A 185 -4.76 21.29 1.77
N ILE A 186 -3.52 21.35 2.28
CA ILE A 186 -2.31 21.27 1.44
C ILE A 186 -2.23 19.92 0.73
N MET A 187 -2.50 18.81 1.43
CA MET A 187 -2.49 17.48 0.83
C MET A 187 -3.60 17.34 -0.23
N CYS A 188 -4.81 17.81 0.08
CA CYS A 188 -5.94 17.82 -0.85
C CYS A 188 -5.59 18.59 -2.13
N ASN A 189 -5.16 19.84 -2.00
CA ASN A 189 -4.78 20.69 -3.12
C ASN A 189 -3.66 20.08 -3.96
N ALA A 190 -2.67 19.43 -3.33
CA ALA A 190 -1.61 18.74 -4.05
C ALA A 190 -2.13 17.53 -4.85
N ALA A 191 -3.06 16.75 -4.29
CA ALA A 191 -3.63 15.55 -4.91
C ALA A 191 -4.55 15.87 -6.10
N ILE A 192 -5.39 16.91 -5.97
CA ILE A 192 -6.41 17.24 -6.98
C ILE A 192 -5.91 18.19 -8.08
N ARG A 193 -4.67 18.71 -7.97
CA ARG A 193 -4.13 19.71 -8.91
C ARG A 193 -4.05 19.21 -10.34
N GLU A 194 -3.53 18.01 -10.54
CA GLU A 194 -3.38 17.42 -11.88
C GLU A 194 -4.67 16.77 -12.34
N ASP A 195 -5.03 17.02 -13.60
CA ASP A 195 -6.26 16.53 -14.23
C ASP A 195 -7.53 16.95 -13.46
N ARG A 196 -7.51 18.11 -12.77
CA ARG A 196 -8.61 18.61 -11.91
C ARG A 196 -9.98 18.59 -12.60
N ALA A 197 -10.02 18.84 -13.90
CA ALA A 197 -11.25 18.87 -14.69
C ALA A 197 -11.97 17.51 -14.71
N GLU A 198 -11.28 16.38 -14.49
CA GLU A 198 -11.90 15.05 -14.50
C GLU A 198 -12.77 14.76 -13.28
N LEU A 199 -12.57 15.50 -12.19
CA LEU A 199 -13.22 15.28 -10.90
C LEU A 199 -14.57 16.01 -10.77
N GLY A 200 -14.81 17.07 -11.55
CA GLY A 200 -15.99 17.91 -11.36
C GLY A 200 -16.08 18.45 -9.92
N ASP A 201 -17.21 18.29 -9.26
CA ASP A 201 -17.42 18.73 -7.87
C ASP A 201 -16.99 17.67 -6.84
N ASP A 202 -16.93 16.39 -7.23
CA ASP A 202 -16.58 15.29 -6.34
C ASP A 202 -15.09 14.93 -6.47
N ILE A 203 -14.32 15.29 -5.44
CA ILE A 203 -12.88 14.99 -5.37
C ILE A 203 -12.57 13.65 -4.70
N THR A 204 -13.57 12.95 -4.15
CA THR A 204 -13.36 11.69 -3.40
C THR A 204 -12.71 10.58 -4.23
N PRO A 205 -12.86 10.49 -5.57
CA PRO A 205 -12.09 9.54 -6.38
C PRO A 205 -10.58 9.80 -6.38
N ARG A 206 -10.14 10.99 -5.95
CA ARG A 206 -8.71 11.37 -5.92
C ARG A 206 -8.16 11.50 -4.51
N PHE A 207 -8.93 12.09 -3.61
CA PHE A 207 -8.49 12.43 -2.27
C PHE A 207 -9.62 12.22 -1.27
N LYS A 208 -9.37 11.36 -0.28
CA LYS A 208 -10.25 11.18 0.88
C LYS A 208 -9.45 11.43 2.14
N CYS A 209 -9.99 12.19 3.07
CA CYS A 209 -9.40 12.41 4.38
C CYS A 209 -10.43 12.13 5.47
N GLU A 210 -10.09 11.25 6.40
CA GLU A 210 -10.95 10.86 7.51
C GLU A 210 -10.23 11.13 8.83
N LYS A 211 -10.84 11.95 9.69
CA LYS A 211 -10.32 12.12 11.05
C LYS A 211 -10.53 10.82 11.82
N ILE A 212 -9.51 10.40 12.57
CA ILE A 212 -9.62 9.20 13.40
C ILE A 212 -10.43 9.55 14.64
N ASP A 213 -11.51 8.79 14.82
CA ASP A 213 -12.42 8.89 15.95
C ASP A 213 -12.02 7.87 17.03
N PRO A 214 -11.56 8.32 18.21
CA PRO A 214 -11.14 7.42 19.29
C PRO A 214 -12.23 6.45 19.75
N GLU A 215 -13.51 6.78 19.55
CA GLU A 215 -14.63 5.90 19.90
C GLU A 215 -14.79 4.73 18.90
N LYS A 216 -14.35 4.92 17.64
CA LYS A 216 -14.45 3.91 16.58
C LYS A 216 -13.20 3.04 16.47
N GLY A 217 -12.04 3.56 16.84
CA GLY A 217 -10.80 2.83 16.83
C GLY A 217 -9.57 3.69 17.12
N THR A 218 -8.45 3.02 17.34
CA THR A 218 -7.15 3.67 17.50
C THR A 218 -6.49 3.94 16.15
N PRO A 219 -5.63 4.95 16.02
CA PRO A 219 -4.80 5.16 14.82
C PRO A 219 -4.10 3.88 14.33
N THR A 220 -3.55 3.10 15.25
CA THR A 220 -2.94 1.80 14.95
C THR A 220 -3.94 0.83 14.31
N SER A 221 -5.17 0.72 14.85
CA SER A 221 -6.19 -0.16 14.27
C SER A 221 -6.66 0.27 12.88
N TYR A 222 -6.66 1.57 12.58
CA TYR A 222 -7.05 2.09 11.26
C TYR A 222 -6.07 1.68 10.16
N ILE A 223 -4.75 1.75 10.42
CA ILE A 223 -3.72 1.39 9.43
C ILE A 223 -3.40 -0.11 9.43
N ALA A 224 -3.80 -0.86 10.47
CA ALA A 224 -3.48 -2.29 10.62
C ALA A 224 -3.86 -3.14 9.40
N THR A 225 -5.07 -2.95 8.89
CA THR A 225 -5.56 -3.61 7.67
C THR A 225 -4.63 -3.35 6.49
N TYR A 226 -4.21 -2.10 6.29
CA TYR A 226 -3.37 -1.73 5.15
C TYR A 226 -1.92 -2.21 5.29
N ILE A 227 -1.39 -2.32 6.51
CA ILE A 227 -0.10 -2.96 6.79
C ILE A 227 -0.19 -4.46 6.52
N GLY A 228 -1.27 -5.11 6.96
CA GLY A 228 -1.53 -6.53 6.70
C GLY A 228 -1.54 -6.84 5.20
N LYS A 229 -2.37 -6.14 4.42
CA LYS A 229 -2.46 -6.32 2.95
C LYS A 229 -1.10 -6.22 2.25
N GLY A 230 -0.25 -5.30 2.68
CA GLY A 230 1.04 -5.05 2.03
C GLY A 230 2.16 -6.02 2.43
N ILE A 231 1.95 -6.88 3.44
CA ILE A 231 3.03 -7.71 4.03
C ILE A 231 2.62 -9.18 4.13
N ASP A 232 1.48 -9.48 4.75
CA ASP A 232 1.08 -10.84 5.12
C ASP A 232 -0.44 -10.97 5.25
N ALA A 233 -1.07 -11.74 4.36
CA ALA A 233 -2.49 -12.09 4.39
C ALA A 233 -2.93 -12.72 5.71
N ALA A 234 -2.03 -13.42 6.42
CA ALA A 234 -2.36 -14.14 7.64
C ALA A 234 -2.74 -13.20 8.81
N ALA A 235 -2.62 -11.88 8.65
CA ALA A 235 -3.12 -10.89 9.61
C ALA A 235 -4.66 -10.85 9.68
N PHE A 236 -5.33 -11.31 8.62
CA PHE A 236 -6.79 -11.39 8.55
C PHE A 236 -7.18 -12.79 9.02
N GLY A 237 -7.66 -12.90 10.26
CA GLY A 237 -8.23 -14.16 10.74
C GLY A 237 -9.35 -14.64 9.82
N ASP A 238 -9.66 -15.94 9.87
CA ASP A 238 -10.68 -16.56 9.02
C ASP A 238 -12.05 -15.85 9.07
N THR A 239 -12.33 -15.12 10.16
CA THR A 239 -13.59 -14.39 10.37
C THR A 239 -13.38 -13.11 11.20
N ASP A 240 -14.05 -12.04 10.79
CA ASP A 240 -14.19 -10.80 11.55
C ASP A 240 -15.10 -11.05 12.78
N PRO A 241 -14.65 -10.75 14.01
CA PRO A 241 -15.41 -11.01 15.24
C PRO A 241 -16.75 -10.26 15.34
N LYS A 242 -16.91 -9.13 14.63
CA LYS A 242 -18.13 -8.31 14.62
C LYS A 242 -19.14 -8.79 13.57
N THR A 243 -18.68 -9.31 12.44
CA THR A 243 -19.56 -9.69 11.32
C THR A 243 -19.70 -11.18 11.10
N GLY A 244 -18.84 -12.00 11.70
CA GLY A 244 -18.79 -13.45 11.53
C GLY A 244 -18.41 -13.90 10.10
N LYS A 245 -17.93 -12.98 9.26
CA LYS A 245 -17.52 -13.23 7.87
C LYS A 245 -16.03 -12.96 7.69
N PRO A 246 -15.34 -13.62 6.75
CA PRO A 246 -13.96 -13.27 6.43
C PRO A 246 -13.87 -11.77 6.05
N PRO A 247 -12.87 -11.02 6.52
CA PRO A 247 -12.62 -9.66 6.06
C PRO A 247 -12.52 -9.66 4.53
N VAL A 248 -13.29 -8.80 3.86
CA VAL A 248 -13.30 -8.70 2.40
C VAL A 248 -12.46 -7.52 1.98
N ASP A 249 -11.57 -7.74 1.02
CA ASP A 249 -10.84 -6.68 0.38
C ASP A 249 -11.77 -5.93 -0.61
N HIS A 250 -11.92 -4.62 -0.42
CA HIS A 250 -12.89 -3.82 -1.18
C HIS A 250 -12.57 -3.76 -2.69
N GLU A 251 -11.28 -3.70 -3.03
CA GLU A 251 -10.78 -3.63 -4.40
C GLU A 251 -11.08 -4.92 -5.17
N SER A 252 -10.85 -6.09 -4.56
CA SER A 252 -11.16 -7.39 -5.19
C SER A 252 -12.58 -7.89 -5.01
N GLY A 253 -13.22 -7.58 -3.89
CA GLY A 253 -14.43 -8.25 -3.42
C GLY A 253 -14.18 -9.70 -2.99
N LYS A 254 -12.92 -10.10 -2.79
CA LYS A 254 -12.52 -11.44 -2.31
C LYS A 254 -12.14 -11.38 -0.83
N PRO A 255 -12.14 -12.52 -0.12
CA PRO A 255 -11.57 -12.59 1.21
C PRO A 255 -10.14 -12.06 1.22
N MET A 256 -9.76 -11.32 2.27
CA MET A 256 -8.42 -10.74 2.41
C MET A 256 -7.30 -11.80 2.38
N ALA A 257 -7.59 -13.02 2.83
CA ALA A 257 -6.67 -14.15 2.77
C ALA A 257 -6.35 -14.60 1.33
N ASP A 258 -7.25 -14.34 0.37
CA ASP A 258 -7.11 -14.73 -1.05
C ASP A 258 -6.47 -13.62 -1.91
N THR A 259 -6.17 -12.46 -1.31
CA THR A 259 -5.77 -11.24 -2.03
C THR A 259 -4.32 -10.81 -1.83
N VAL A 260 -3.56 -11.54 -1.03
CA VAL A 260 -2.13 -11.31 -0.77
C VAL A 260 -1.29 -12.47 -1.32
#